data_AF-A0A4Q2DC65-F1
#
_entry.id   AF-A0A4Q2DC65-F1
#
_cell.length_a   1.000
_cell.length_b   1.000
_cell.length_c   1.000
_cell.angle_alpha   90.00
_cell.angle_beta   90.00
_cell.angle_gamma   90.00
#
_symmetry.space_group_name_H-M   'P 1'
#
loop_
_entity.id
_entity.type
_entity.pdbx_description
1 polymer ?
#
loop_
_entity_poly.entity_id
_entity_poly.type
_entity_poly.pdbx_seq_one_letter_code
_entity_poly.pdbx_strand_id
1 'polypeptide(L)'
;MATPATAHVLVERTDIHKSCKSLEIILNILNEYCEAVGAIVTLQKKLGKALREAAGLKATGEIAANAFNGSAAVFEALLEVDTKYTKFADKEYDSISTEVKKWFKKLVKEERAHDQWLEKANARIKQAGQSYEKKSKKNASDAAEEHARYINLISTLGPEISQEK
;
A
#
# COMPACT_ATOMS: atom_id res chain seq x y z
N MET A 1 29.80 8.50 4.32
CA MET A 1 29.27 8.10 3.00
C MET A 1 27.98 8.87 2.79
N ALA A 2 27.93 9.78 1.81
CA ALA A 2 26.75 10.58 1.54
C ALA A 2 25.77 9.74 0.70
N THR A 3 24.54 9.58 1.20
CA THR A 3 23.43 8.99 0.47
C THR A 3 23.19 9.84 -0.79
N PRO A 4 23.18 9.25 -2.01
CA PRO A 4 22.86 10.04 -3.19
C PRO A 4 21.42 10.54 -3.05
N ALA A 5 21.21 11.84 -3.24
CA ALA A 5 19.88 12.41 -3.36
C ALA A 5 19.20 11.70 -4.53
N THR A 6 18.24 10.82 -4.23
CA THR A 6 17.40 10.19 -5.24
C THR A 6 16.72 11.30 -6.02
N ALA A 7 17.03 11.39 -7.31
CA ALA A 7 16.26 12.21 -8.24
C ALA A 7 14.78 11.82 -8.06
N HIS A 8 13.95 12.77 -7.65
CA HIS A 8 12.52 12.54 -7.51
C HIS A 8 11.96 12.23 -8.90
N VAL A 9 11.67 10.96 -9.15
CA VAL A 9 10.92 10.54 -10.33
C VAL A 9 9.53 11.14 -10.16
N LEU A 10 9.14 12.02 -11.08
CA LEU A 10 7.76 12.50 -11.17
C LEU A 10 6.89 11.31 -11.55
N VAL A 11 5.90 11.00 -10.72
CA VAL A 11 4.99 9.87 -10.92
C VAL A 11 3.58 10.43 -11.02
N GLU A 12 2.86 10.01 -12.06
CA GLU A 12 1.48 10.40 -12.30
C GLU A 12 0.57 9.96 -11.15
N ARG A 13 -0.41 10.82 -10.81
CA ARG A 13 -1.42 10.50 -9.78
C ARG A 13 -2.12 9.17 -10.06
N THR A 14 -2.40 8.89 -11.34
CA THR A 14 -3.04 7.64 -11.75
C THR A 14 -2.17 6.41 -11.45
N ASP A 15 -0.85 6.51 -11.58
CA ASP A 15 0.08 5.42 -11.28
C ASP A 15 0.26 5.22 -9.77
N ILE A 16 0.16 6.30 -8.98
CA ILE A 16 0.09 6.22 -7.51
C ILE A 16 -1.18 5.45 -7.09
N HIS A 17 -2.34 5.75 -7.68
CA HIS A 17 -3.60 5.04 -7.37
C HIS A 17 -3.57 3.57 -7.80
N LYS A 18 -2.97 3.25 -8.95
CA LYS A 18 -2.71 1.86 -9.35
C LYS A 18 -1.86 1.13 -8.31
N SER A 19 -0.79 1.78 -7.82
CA SER A 19 0.06 1.23 -6.76
C SER A 19 -0.72 0.98 -5.46
N CYS A 20 -1.61 1.90 -5.06
CA CYS A 20 -2.49 1.69 -3.92
C CYS A 20 -3.36 0.45 -4.11
N LYS A 21 -3.94 0.27 -5.30
CA LYS A 21 -4.78 -0.89 -5.58
C LYS A 21 -4.01 -2.20 -5.52
N SER A 22 -2.78 -2.23 -6.03
CA SER A 22 -1.89 -3.37 -5.92
C SER A 22 -1.58 -3.73 -4.47
N LEU A 23 -1.34 -2.73 -3.60
CA LEU A 23 -1.10 -2.95 -2.18
C LEU A 23 -2.33 -3.53 -1.46
N GLU A 24 -3.53 -3.07 -1.79
CA GLU A 24 -4.77 -3.68 -1.27
C GLU A 24 -4.91 -5.15 -1.66
N ILE A 25 -4.61 -5.48 -2.93
CA ILE A 25 -4.66 -6.86 -3.42
C ILE A 25 -3.65 -7.73 -2.66
N ILE A 26 -2.42 -7.26 -2.47
CA ILE A 26 -1.38 -7.97 -1.71
C ILE A 26 -1.85 -8.24 -0.28
N LEU A 27 -2.42 -7.25 0.40
CA LEU A 27 -2.94 -7.42 1.76
C LEU A 27 -4.07 -8.44 1.81
N ASN A 28 -4.99 -8.42 0.84
CA ASN A 28 -6.08 -9.39 0.80
C ASN A 28 -5.55 -10.81 0.62
N ILE A 29 -4.64 -11.02 -0.34
CA ILE A 29 -4.02 -12.33 -0.59
C ILE A 29 -3.24 -12.81 0.63
N LEU A 30 -2.52 -11.91 1.31
CA LEU A 30 -1.76 -12.26 2.51
C LEU A 30 -2.69 -12.65 3.68
N ASN A 31 -3.84 -12.00 3.82
CA ASN A 31 -4.85 -12.40 4.79
C ASN A 31 -5.43 -13.79 4.49
N GLU A 32 -5.84 -14.04 3.24
CA GLU A 32 -6.32 -15.36 2.80
C GLU A 32 -5.27 -16.44 3.02
N TYR A 33 -4.00 -16.11 2.79
CA TYR A 33 -2.88 -16.98 3.06
C TYR A 33 -2.76 -17.32 4.56
N CYS A 34 -2.83 -16.34 5.46
CA CYS A 34 -2.84 -16.57 6.91
C CYS A 34 -3.97 -17.52 7.34
N GLU A 35 -5.18 -17.29 6.81
CA GLU A 35 -6.34 -18.15 7.08
C GLU A 35 -6.11 -19.59 6.61
N ALA A 36 -5.55 -19.77 5.41
CA ALA A 36 -5.25 -21.08 4.86
C ALA A 36 -4.22 -21.84 5.70
N VAL A 37 -3.14 -21.16 6.13
CA VAL A 37 -2.11 -21.77 6.99
C VAL A 37 -2.71 -22.16 8.36
N GLY A 38 -3.56 -21.32 8.95
CA GLY A 38 -4.28 -21.67 10.19
C GLY A 38 -5.22 -22.86 10.03
N ALA A 39 -5.87 -22.99 8.87
CA ALA A 39 -6.69 -24.16 8.55
C ALA A 39 -5.86 -25.44 8.43
N ILE A 40 -4.66 -25.37 7.83
CA ILE A 40 -3.73 -26.50 7.73
C ILE A 40 -3.35 -27.02 9.12
N VAL A 41 -2.96 -26.14 10.04
CA VAL A 41 -2.66 -26.51 11.45
C VAL A 41 -3.82 -27.26 12.10
N THR A 42 -5.05 -26.78 11.89
CA THR A 42 -6.25 -27.43 12.41
C THR A 42 -6.45 -28.83 11.82
N LEU A 43 -6.21 -29.00 10.52
CA LEU A 43 -6.34 -30.28 9.83
C LEU A 43 -5.25 -31.27 10.25
N GLN A 44 -4.00 -30.83 10.37
CA GLN A 44 -2.88 -31.66 10.85
C GLN A 44 -3.16 -32.23 12.23
N LYS A 45 -3.67 -31.41 13.16
CA LYS A 45 -4.07 -31.87 14.50
C LYS A 45 -5.18 -32.93 14.44
N LYS A 46 -6.20 -32.70 13.61
CA LYS A 46 -7.32 -33.66 13.45
C LYS A 46 -6.85 -34.97 12.84
N LEU A 47 -6.00 -34.90 11.82
CA LEU A 47 -5.47 -36.07 11.10
C LEU A 47 -4.55 -36.89 12.00
N GLY A 48 -3.60 -36.26 12.71
CA GLY A 48 -2.74 -36.94 13.68
C GLY A 48 -3.56 -37.68 14.74
N LYS A 49 -4.58 -37.03 15.30
CA LYS A 49 -5.50 -37.66 16.26
C LYS A 49 -6.25 -38.85 15.66
N ALA A 50 -6.83 -38.71 14.47
CA ALA A 50 -7.58 -39.78 13.82
C ALA A 50 -6.68 -41.01 13.54
N LEU A 51 -5.42 -40.79 13.16
CA LEU A 51 -4.44 -41.86 12.96
C LEU A 51 -4.11 -42.58 14.28
N ARG A 52 -3.94 -41.86 15.39
CA ARG A 52 -3.74 -42.47 16.72
C ARG A 52 -4.94 -43.30 17.16
N GLU A 53 -6.14 -42.77 16.97
CA GLU A 53 -7.38 -43.47 17.30
C GLU A 53 -7.53 -44.76 16.47
N ALA A 54 -7.30 -44.69 15.16
CA ALA A 54 -7.33 -45.85 14.27
C ALA A 54 -6.26 -46.89 14.64
N ALA A 55 -5.05 -46.47 15.01
CA ALA A 55 -3.98 -47.36 15.45
C ALA A 55 -4.33 -48.12 16.74
N GLY A 56 -5.16 -47.53 17.61
CA GLY A 56 -5.59 -48.13 18.88
C GLY A 56 -6.72 -49.16 18.74
N LEU A 57 -7.34 -49.29 17.57
CA LEU A 57 -8.42 -50.25 17.35
C LEU A 57 -7.88 -51.68 17.23
N LYS A 58 -8.47 -52.61 17.97
CA LYS A 58 -8.08 -54.04 17.96
C LYS A 58 -8.12 -54.67 16.56
N ALA A 59 -9.03 -54.19 15.70
CA ALA A 59 -9.22 -54.71 14.34
C ALA A 59 -8.20 -54.19 13.32
N THR A 60 -7.41 -53.16 13.65
CA THR A 60 -6.44 -52.55 12.73
C THR A 60 -5.26 -53.48 12.45
N GLY A 61 -4.87 -54.31 13.42
CA GLY A 61 -3.71 -55.19 13.31
C GLY A 61 -2.38 -54.43 13.43
N GLU A 62 -1.32 -55.16 13.77
CA GLU A 62 -0.02 -54.59 14.17
C GLU A 62 0.64 -53.77 13.04
N ILE A 63 0.65 -54.30 11.81
CA ILE A 63 1.32 -53.66 10.67
C ILE A 63 0.70 -52.28 10.38
N ALA A 64 -0.63 -52.22 10.27
CA ALA A 64 -1.32 -50.96 9.99
C ALA A 64 -1.27 -50.01 11.20
N ALA A 65 -1.34 -50.52 12.43
CA ALA A 65 -1.22 -49.70 13.64
C ALA A 65 0.17 -49.03 13.73
N ASN A 66 1.23 -49.74 13.37
CA ASN A 66 2.58 -49.17 13.32
C ASN A 66 2.71 -48.08 12.25
N ALA A 67 2.15 -48.32 11.05
CA ALA A 67 2.13 -47.31 9.99
C ALA A 67 1.36 -46.05 10.41
N PHE A 68 0.16 -46.21 10.99
CA PHE A 68 -0.66 -45.08 11.47
C PHE A 68 0.03 -44.30 12.59
N ASN A 69 0.68 -44.97 13.55
CA ASN A 69 1.45 -44.30 14.58
C ASN A 69 2.65 -43.52 14.00
N GLY A 70 3.34 -44.09 13.02
CA GLY A 70 4.42 -43.40 12.30
C GLY A 70 3.92 -42.14 11.59
N SER A 71 2.82 -42.24 10.84
CA SER A 71 2.21 -41.08 10.17
C SER A 71 1.69 -40.05 11.17
N ALA A 72 1.10 -40.47 12.29
CA ALA A 72 0.64 -39.56 13.33
C ALA A 72 1.80 -38.72 13.91
N ALA A 73 2.95 -39.35 14.18
CA ALA A 73 4.13 -38.66 14.66
C ALA A 73 4.65 -37.60 13.68
N VAL A 74 4.59 -37.89 12.36
CA VAL A 74 4.94 -36.91 11.32
C VAL A 74 4.01 -35.69 11.36
N PHE A 75 2.69 -35.91 11.45
CA PHE A 75 1.74 -34.78 11.54
C PHE A 75 1.82 -34.02 12.86
N GLU A 76 2.16 -34.67 13.97
CA GLU A 76 2.43 -34.03 15.26
C GLU A 76 3.68 -33.11 15.16
N ALA A 77 4.74 -33.56 14.49
CA ALA A 77 5.93 -32.75 14.25
C ALA A 77 5.65 -31.56 13.31
N LEU A 78 4.91 -31.78 12.22
CA LEU A 78 4.47 -30.72 11.32
C LEU A 78 3.59 -29.69 12.05
N LEU A 79 2.66 -30.16 12.89
CA LEU A 79 1.78 -29.29 13.67
C LEU A 79 2.57 -28.32 14.56
N GLU A 80 3.66 -28.78 15.19
CA GLU A 80 4.49 -27.90 16.03
C GLU A 80 5.15 -26.78 15.20
N VAL A 81 5.71 -27.14 14.05
CA VAL A 81 6.36 -26.20 13.14
C VAL A 81 5.34 -25.21 12.58
N ASP A 82 4.23 -25.71 12.05
CA ASP A 82 3.23 -24.89 11.37
C ASP A 82 2.44 -24.01 12.34
N THR A 83 2.28 -24.44 13.61
CA THR A 83 1.73 -23.57 14.66
C THR A 83 2.63 -22.35 14.92
N LYS A 84 3.97 -22.53 14.90
CA LYS A 84 4.90 -21.40 15.02
C LYS A 84 4.83 -20.55 13.77
N TYR A 85 4.82 -21.17 12.60
CA TYR A 85 4.77 -20.50 11.31
C TYR A 85 3.53 -19.62 11.14
N THR A 86 2.35 -20.12 11.51
CA THR A 86 1.09 -19.34 11.46
C THR A 86 1.22 -18.02 12.21
N LYS A 87 1.80 -18.05 13.43
CA LYS A 87 2.03 -16.83 14.22
C LYS A 87 2.99 -15.86 13.55
N PHE A 88 4.00 -16.38 12.84
CA PHE A 88 4.92 -15.53 12.07
C PHE A 88 4.20 -14.89 10.88
N ALA A 89 3.39 -15.66 10.15
CA ALA A 89 2.60 -15.15 9.03
C ALA A 89 1.62 -14.04 9.48
N ASP A 90 0.88 -14.27 10.57
CA ASP A 90 -0.04 -13.28 11.14
C ASP A 90 0.70 -11.99 11.56
N LYS A 91 1.86 -12.13 12.19
CA LYS A 91 2.68 -10.97 12.60
C LYS A 91 3.19 -10.18 11.41
N GLU A 92 3.59 -10.85 10.33
CA GLU A 92 4.04 -10.19 9.11
C GLU A 92 2.89 -9.47 8.42
N TYR A 93 1.71 -10.10 8.34
CA TYR A 93 0.50 -9.47 7.86
C TYR A 93 0.17 -8.19 8.65
N ASP A 94 0.16 -8.26 9.98
CA ASP A 94 -0.14 -7.11 10.84
C ASP A 94 0.87 -5.97 10.65
N SER A 95 2.15 -6.31 10.52
CA SER A 95 3.24 -5.37 10.27
C SER A 95 3.05 -4.63 8.94
N ILE A 96 2.89 -5.37 7.84
CA ILE A 96 2.70 -4.79 6.51
C ILE A 96 1.40 -3.99 6.45
N SER A 97 0.29 -4.52 6.97
CA SER A 97 -1.02 -3.86 7.03
C SER A 97 -0.94 -2.53 7.77
N THR A 98 -0.20 -2.47 8.87
CA THR A 98 0.00 -1.25 9.66
C THR A 98 0.76 -0.18 8.87
N GLU A 99 1.85 -0.55 8.20
CA GLU A 99 2.64 0.40 7.41
C GLU A 99 1.88 0.89 6.18
N VAL A 100 1.17 0.01 5.47
CA VAL A 100 0.31 0.41 4.34
C VAL A 100 -0.79 1.37 4.79
N LYS A 101 -1.46 1.12 5.93
CA LYS A 101 -2.46 2.04 6.49
C LYS A 101 -1.87 3.40 6.84
N LYS A 102 -0.67 3.45 7.42
CA LYS A 102 0.04 4.71 7.70
C LYS A 102 0.36 5.45 6.41
N TRP A 103 0.86 4.73 5.40
CA TRP A 103 1.20 5.29 4.11
C TRP A 103 -0.04 5.87 3.40
N PHE A 104 -1.17 5.14 3.34
CA PHE A 104 -2.42 5.66 2.77
C PHE A 104 -2.91 6.93 3.47
N LYS A 105 -2.84 6.98 4.81
CA LYS A 105 -3.20 8.19 5.57
C LYS A 105 -2.29 9.38 5.23
N LYS A 106 -1.00 9.13 5.00
CA LYS A 106 -0.04 10.18 4.59
C LYS A 106 -0.34 10.64 3.16
N LEU A 107 -0.56 9.70 2.24
CA LEU A 107 -0.89 9.99 0.85
C LEU A 107 -2.13 10.89 0.72
N VAL A 108 -3.21 10.58 1.43
CA VAL A 108 -4.44 11.40 1.41
C VAL A 108 -4.18 12.84 1.88
N LYS A 109 -3.28 13.04 2.86
CA LYS A 109 -2.91 14.37 3.33
C LYS A 109 -2.08 15.12 2.29
N GLU A 110 -1.16 14.43 1.64
CA GLU A 110 -0.31 14.99 0.59
C GLU A 110 -1.12 15.36 -0.65
N GLU A 111 -2.04 14.50 -1.11
CA GLU A 111 -2.95 14.82 -2.21
C GLU A 111 -3.83 16.04 -1.90
N ARG A 112 -4.40 16.12 -0.69
CA ARG A 112 -5.18 17.31 -0.30
C ARG A 112 -4.34 18.58 -0.26
N ALA A 113 -3.10 18.49 0.23
CA ALA A 113 -2.19 19.62 0.25
C ALA A 113 -1.82 20.06 -1.17
N HIS A 114 -1.63 19.09 -2.07
CA HIS A 114 -1.40 19.32 -3.50
C HIS A 114 -2.60 20.00 -4.16
N ASP A 115 -3.81 19.44 -4.01
CA ASP A 115 -5.03 20.01 -4.58
C ASP A 115 -5.25 21.47 -4.09
N GLN A 116 -5.02 21.75 -2.80
CA GLN A 116 -5.11 23.11 -2.25
C GLN A 116 -4.04 24.06 -2.78
N TRP A 117 -2.83 23.58 -3.03
CA TRP A 117 -1.77 24.37 -3.62
C TRP A 117 -2.12 24.75 -5.06
N LEU A 118 -2.61 23.78 -5.85
CA LEU A 118 -3.02 23.97 -7.24
C LEU A 118 -4.21 24.95 -7.34
N GLU A 119 -5.19 24.85 -6.43
CA GLU A 119 -6.29 25.82 -6.34
C GLU A 119 -5.78 27.25 -6.07
N LYS A 120 -4.87 27.42 -5.10
CA LYS A 120 -4.28 28.73 -4.78
C LYS A 120 -3.46 29.30 -5.93
N ALA A 121 -2.69 28.47 -6.62
CA ALA A 121 -1.89 28.88 -7.77
C ALA A 121 -2.80 29.36 -8.91
N ASN A 122 -3.85 28.61 -9.24
CA ASN A 122 -4.86 29.00 -10.24
C ASN A 122 -5.59 30.29 -9.86
N ALA A 123 -5.95 30.46 -8.58
CA ALA A 123 -6.57 31.70 -8.10
C ALA A 123 -5.66 32.92 -8.26
N ARG A 124 -4.36 32.78 -7.97
CA ARG A 124 -3.36 33.84 -8.18
C ARG A 124 -3.18 34.19 -9.65
N ILE A 125 -3.11 33.19 -10.54
CA ILE A 125 -3.03 33.39 -11.99
C ILE A 125 -4.26 34.14 -12.49
N LYS A 126 -5.46 33.71 -12.09
CA LYS A 126 -6.72 34.37 -12.47
C LYS A 126 -6.80 35.81 -11.96
N GLN A 127 -6.41 36.05 -10.71
CA GLN A 127 -6.40 37.39 -10.12
C GLN A 127 -5.42 38.31 -10.85
N ALA A 128 -4.21 37.84 -11.15
CA ALA A 128 -3.21 38.60 -11.89
C ALA A 128 -3.69 38.91 -13.32
N GLY A 129 -4.33 37.96 -14.00
CA GLY A 129 -4.94 38.18 -15.32
C GLY A 129 -6.06 39.23 -15.29
N GLN A 130 -6.95 39.16 -14.29
CA GLN A 130 -8.02 40.16 -14.11
C GLN A 130 -7.48 41.55 -13.75
N SER A 131 -6.44 41.63 -12.92
CA SER A 131 -5.76 42.89 -12.58
C SER A 131 -5.19 43.55 -13.83
N TYR A 132 -4.46 42.76 -14.63
CA TYR A 132 -3.91 43.21 -15.90
C TYR A 132 -5.00 43.71 -16.85
N GLU A 133 -6.06 42.92 -17.07
CA GLU A 133 -7.16 43.31 -17.97
C GLU A 133 -7.89 44.59 -17.51
N LYS A 134 -8.09 44.75 -16.19
CA LYS A 134 -8.77 45.92 -15.64
C LYS A 134 -7.93 47.19 -15.74
N LYS A 135 -6.61 47.09 -15.55
CA LYS A 135 -5.69 48.23 -15.61
C LYS A 135 -5.29 48.59 -17.04
N SER A 136 -5.14 47.59 -17.92
CA SER A 136 -4.84 47.81 -19.34
C SER A 136 -5.95 48.58 -20.07
N LYS A 137 -7.20 48.40 -19.66
CA LYS A 137 -8.35 49.18 -20.17
C LYS A 137 -8.38 50.64 -19.67
N LYS A 138 -7.58 51.02 -18.67
CA LYS A 138 -7.60 52.36 -18.07
C LYS A 138 -6.41 53.24 -18.47
N ASN A 139 -5.19 52.71 -18.48
CA ASN A 139 -3.98 53.47 -18.79
C ASN A 139 -2.90 52.55 -19.39
N ALA A 140 -2.26 52.99 -20.48
CA ALA A 140 -1.23 52.22 -21.19
C ALA A 140 0.07 52.01 -20.38
N SER A 141 0.43 52.96 -19.50
CA SER A 141 1.61 52.86 -18.62
C SER A 141 1.43 51.78 -17.54
N ASP A 142 0.27 51.75 -16.88
CA ASP A 142 -0.07 50.75 -15.85
C ASP A 142 -0.22 49.33 -16.44
N ALA A 143 -0.55 49.25 -17.74
CA ALA A 143 -0.67 48.00 -18.47
C ALA A 143 0.69 47.28 -18.58
N ALA A 144 1.76 48.00 -18.90
CA ALA A 144 3.07 47.41 -19.13
C ALA A 144 3.68 46.81 -17.86
N GLU A 145 3.53 47.49 -16.71
CA GLU A 145 4.04 47.02 -15.43
C GLU A 145 3.28 45.78 -14.91
N GLU A 146 1.95 45.76 -15.06
CA GLU A 146 1.13 44.62 -14.64
C GLU A 146 1.26 43.43 -15.60
N HIS A 147 1.48 43.69 -16.89
CA HIS A 147 1.84 42.63 -17.85
C HIS A 147 3.16 41.96 -17.44
N ALA A 148 4.18 42.74 -17.08
CA ALA A 148 5.46 42.19 -16.61
C ALA A 148 5.29 41.36 -15.32
N ARG A 149 4.45 41.79 -14.38
CA ARG A 149 4.13 41.02 -13.15
C ARG A 149 3.36 39.74 -13.45
N TYR A 150 2.39 39.79 -14.37
CA TYR A 150 1.62 38.62 -14.81
C TYR A 150 2.51 37.60 -15.54
N ILE A 151 3.34 38.05 -16.47
CA ILE A 151 4.30 37.20 -17.19
C ILE A 151 5.33 36.60 -16.23
N ASN A 152 5.83 37.35 -15.26
CA ASN A 152 6.74 36.80 -14.25
C ASN A 152 6.06 35.73 -13.39
N LEU A 153 4.81 35.97 -12.97
CA LEU A 153 4.01 34.99 -12.23
C LEU A 153 3.78 33.70 -13.04
N ILE A 154 3.45 33.82 -14.34
CA ILE A 154 3.28 32.66 -15.22
C ILE A 154 4.61 31.96 -15.48
N SER A 155 5.71 32.69 -15.68
CA SER A 155 7.03 32.07 -15.90
C SER A 155 7.55 31.36 -14.66
N THR A 156 7.09 31.75 -13.46
CA THR A 156 7.46 31.12 -12.20
C THR A 156 6.56 29.92 -11.88
N LEU A 157 5.23 30.08 -11.95
CA LEU A 157 4.27 29.02 -11.62
C LEU A 157 3.97 28.07 -12.78
N GLY A 158 4.19 28.52 -14.01
CA GLY A 158 3.86 27.78 -15.24
C GLY A 158 4.68 26.50 -15.42
N PRO A 159 6.01 26.50 -15.20
CA PRO A 159 6.80 25.26 -15.21
C PRO A 159 6.40 24.29 -14.10
N GLU A 160 6.08 24.79 -12.90
CA GLU A 160 5.66 23.97 -11.76
C GLU A 160 4.28 23.33 -12.00
N ILE A 161 3.33 24.04 -12.60
CA ILE A 161 1.99 23.52 -12.94
C ILE A 161 2.01 22.66 -14.21
N SER A 162 2.90 22.93 -15.17
CA SER A 162 2.95 22.20 -16.46
C SER A 162 3.74 20.90 -16.40
N GLN A 163 4.61 20.72 -15.40
CA GLN A 163 5.30 19.44 -15.14
C GLN A 163 4.44 18.45 -14.34
N GLU A 164 3.24 18.85 -13.91
CA GLU A 164 2.31 18.07 -13.09
C GLU A 164 1.10 17.51 -13.87
N LYS A 165 1.19 17.45 -15.20
CA LYS A 165 0.14 17.03 -16.12
C LYS A 165 0.45 15.70 -16.79
#